data_AF-A0A4U5MQ26-F1
#
_entry.id   AF-A0A4U5MQ26-F1
#
_cell.length_a   1.000
_cell.length_b   1.000
_cell.length_c   1.000
_cell.angle_alpha   90.00
_cell.angle_beta   90.00
_cell.angle_gamma   90.00
#
_symmetry.space_group_name_H-M   'P 1'
#
loop_
_entity.id
_entity.type
_entity.pdbx_description
1 polymer ?
#
loop_
_entity_poly.entity_id
_entity_poly.type
_entity_poly.pdbx_seq_one_letter_code
_entity_poly.pdbx_strand_id
1 'polypeptide(L)'
;MGFTLAGVLTALFFVAAAAHDDFLHGCSSHCQLNDADLTCWNRTNEFFERVTLSLMRQYVHVQVQRAQFMKKQKVKPDFKEMGDETIYRWSGEKPSNIEDEDGMTNKRLYTEIARSLLEAVKENVDKPDLKHNLMCPQGCEHSSRHWMWMFIGSAIVTCIITSLLVTVVCLLDRRDKRMSMLEEAKDMINK
;
A
#
# COMPACT_ATOMS: atom_id res chain seq x y z
N MET A 1 17.51 -19.52 -31.52
CA MET A 1 17.45 -18.44 -30.51
C MET A 1 16.19 -18.62 -29.64
N GLY A 2 16.17 -19.60 -28.73
CA GLY A 2 14.96 -19.94 -27.95
C GLY A 2 15.17 -20.07 -26.44
N PHE A 3 16.39 -19.84 -25.93
CA PHE A 3 16.74 -20.16 -24.55
C PHE A 3 16.80 -18.96 -23.59
N THR A 4 16.58 -17.72 -24.07
CA THR A 4 16.72 -16.52 -23.23
C THR A 4 15.42 -16.02 -22.59
N LEU A 5 14.25 -16.36 -23.13
CA LEU A 5 12.96 -15.90 -22.58
C LEU A 5 12.52 -16.66 -21.31
N ALA A 6 12.88 -17.95 -21.20
CA ALA A 6 12.48 -18.78 -20.06
C ALA A 6 13.15 -18.34 -18.74
N GLY A 7 14.38 -17.84 -18.79
CA GLY A 7 15.13 -17.39 -17.61
C GLY A 7 14.65 -16.07 -17.01
N VAL A 8 14.06 -15.18 -17.84
CA VAL A 8 13.51 -13.90 -17.37
C VAL A 8 12.16 -14.11 -16.68
N LEU A 9 11.37 -15.08 -17.14
CA LEU A 9 10.09 -15.44 -16.53
C LEU A 9 10.25 -16.09 -15.14
N THR A 10 11.23 -16.98 -14.94
CA THR A 10 11.48 -17.59 -13.62
C THR A 10 12.05 -16.61 -12.59
N ALA A 11 12.81 -15.60 -13.00
CA ALA A 11 13.28 -14.54 -12.10
C ALA A 11 12.15 -13.64 -11.58
N LEU A 12 11.11 -13.40 -12.39
CA LEU A 12 9.93 -12.62 -11.99
C LEU A 12 9.02 -13.37 -11.00
N PHE A 13 9.00 -14.71 -11.04
CA PHE A 13 8.20 -15.51 -10.10
C PHE A 13 8.79 -15.58 -8.69
N PHE A 14 10.12 -15.47 -8.51
CA PHE A 14 10.76 -15.59 -7.19
C PHE A 14 10.82 -14.28 -6.40
N VAL A 15 10.80 -13.11 -7.04
CA VAL A 15 10.89 -11.82 -6.34
C VAL A 15 9.56 -11.38 -5.68
N ALA A 16 8.45 -12.01 -6.05
CA ALA A 16 7.12 -11.55 -5.64
C ALA A 16 6.49 -12.37 -4.49
N ALA A 17 7.18 -13.40 -3.98
CA ALA A 17 6.78 -14.09 -2.76
C ALA A 17 7.43 -13.44 -1.53
N ALA A 18 6.60 -13.08 -0.56
CA ALA A 18 6.96 -12.54 0.76
C ALA A 18 7.29 -11.04 0.85
N ALA A 19 6.25 -10.21 0.73
CA ALA A 19 6.09 -9.09 1.65
C ALA A 19 4.79 -9.35 2.43
N HIS A 20 4.91 -9.94 3.61
CA HIS A 20 3.81 -10.05 4.57
C HIS A 20 3.87 -8.77 5.40
N ASP A 21 2.88 -7.89 5.26
CA ASP A 21 2.82 -6.66 6.05
C ASP A 21 2.31 -7.00 7.46
N ASP A 22 3.24 -7.19 8.41
CA ASP A 22 2.97 -7.37 9.85
C ASP A 22 2.20 -6.19 10.48
N PHE A 23 2.12 -5.06 9.78
CA PHE A 23 1.46 -3.84 10.23
C PHE A 23 -0.05 -4.00 10.43
N LEU A 24 -0.73 -4.84 9.64
CA LEU A 24 -2.18 -5.03 9.71
C LEU A 24 -2.61 -6.09 10.73
N HIS A 25 -1.67 -6.68 11.46
CA HIS A 25 -1.96 -7.78 12.37
C HIS A 25 -2.85 -7.34 13.54
N GLY A 26 -4.13 -7.72 13.46
CA GLY A 26 -5.15 -7.45 14.48
C GLY A 26 -6.20 -6.41 14.10
N CYS A 27 -6.10 -5.76 12.93
CA CYS A 27 -7.18 -4.92 12.42
C CYS A 27 -8.35 -5.81 11.93
N SER A 28 -9.52 -5.72 12.56
CA SER A 28 -10.73 -6.44 12.13
C SER A 28 -11.93 -5.49 12.10
N SER A 29 -12.56 -5.34 10.94
CA SER A 29 -13.82 -4.61 10.75
C SER A 29 -15.06 -5.48 10.97
N HIS A 30 -14.89 -6.77 11.30
CA HIS A 30 -15.95 -7.78 11.32
C HIS A 30 -16.20 -8.39 12.71
N CYS A 31 -15.73 -7.75 13.79
CA CYS A 31 -16.04 -8.22 15.13
C CYS A 31 -17.56 -8.16 15.37
N GLN A 32 -18.12 -9.28 15.81
CA GLN A 32 -19.56 -9.39 16.08
C GLN A 32 -19.86 -8.96 17.52
N LEU A 33 -21.08 -8.46 17.75
CA LEU A 33 -21.55 -8.15 19.11
C LEU A 33 -21.74 -9.41 19.97
N ASN A 34 -21.87 -10.58 19.33
CA ASN A 34 -22.03 -11.87 20.01
C ASN A 34 -20.69 -12.59 20.26
N ASP A 35 -19.59 -11.85 20.33
CA ASP A 35 -18.25 -12.37 20.61
C ASP A 35 -18.14 -12.74 22.10
N ALA A 36 -18.48 -13.99 22.43
CA ALA A 36 -18.65 -14.44 23.82
C ALA A 36 -17.35 -14.39 24.66
N ASP A 37 -16.19 -14.49 24.01
CA ASP A 37 -14.87 -14.46 24.65
C ASP A 37 -14.14 -13.11 24.51
N LEU A 38 -14.75 -12.14 23.80
CA LEU A 38 -14.19 -10.81 23.49
C LEU A 38 -12.83 -10.86 22.77
N THR A 39 -12.42 -12.00 22.24
CA THR A 39 -11.08 -12.18 21.66
C THR A 39 -10.90 -11.29 20.42
N CYS A 40 -11.96 -11.09 19.62
CA CYS A 40 -11.91 -10.22 18.45
C CYS A 40 -11.75 -8.75 18.87
N TRP A 41 -12.55 -8.31 19.84
CA TRP A 41 -12.54 -6.93 20.33
C TRP A 41 -11.22 -6.58 21.01
N ASN A 42 -10.68 -7.48 21.83
CA ASN A 42 -9.41 -7.25 22.53
C ASN A 42 -8.24 -7.11 21.53
N ARG A 43 -8.17 -7.99 20.54
CA ARG A 43 -7.15 -7.90 19.47
C ARG A 43 -7.28 -6.63 18.63
N THR A 44 -8.51 -6.22 18.35
CA THR A 44 -8.79 -4.98 17.60
C THR A 44 -8.41 -3.74 18.42
N ASN A 45 -8.69 -3.74 19.72
CA ASN A 45 -8.27 -2.67 20.62
C ASN A 45 -6.75 -2.55 20.68
N GLU A 46 -6.03 -3.67 20.85
CA GLU A 46 -4.56 -3.69 20.85
C GLU A 46 -3.98 -3.13 19.53
N PHE A 47 -4.63 -3.39 18.39
CA PHE A 47 -4.26 -2.79 17.12
C PHE A 47 -4.42 -1.26 17.15
N PHE A 48 -5.59 -0.75 17.54
CA PHE A 48 -5.83 0.69 17.58
C PHE A 48 -4.96 1.43 18.59
N GLU A 49 -4.64 0.83 19.74
CA GLU A 49 -3.70 1.39 20.70
C GLU A 49 -2.29 1.54 20.09
N ARG A 50 -1.79 0.51 19.41
CA ARG A 50 -0.48 0.55 18.73
C ARG A 50 -0.44 1.59 17.61
N VAL A 51 -1.49 1.67 16.80
CA VAL A 51 -1.60 2.66 15.71
C VAL A 51 -1.67 4.07 16.29
N THR A 52 -2.52 4.30 17.29
CA THR A 52 -2.69 5.61 17.93
C THR A 52 -1.38 6.10 18.54
N LEU A 53 -0.67 5.24 19.28
CA LEU A 53 0.64 5.57 19.84
C LEU A 53 1.66 5.91 18.74
N SER A 54 1.64 5.17 17.63
CA SER A 54 2.53 5.41 16.49
C SER A 54 2.25 6.76 15.83
N LEU A 55 0.98 7.08 15.59
CA LEU A 55 0.55 8.37 15.03
C LEU A 55 0.89 9.54 15.95
N MET A 56 0.68 9.41 17.26
CA MET A 56 1.05 10.43 18.25
C MET A 56 2.56 10.69 18.24
N ARG A 57 3.40 9.65 18.24
CA ARG A 57 4.87 9.79 18.17
C ARG A 57 5.31 10.46 16.88
N GLN A 58 4.72 10.07 15.76
CA GLN A 58 5.03 10.66 14.47
C GLN A 58 4.63 12.13 14.39
N TYR A 59 3.46 12.48 14.92
CA TYR A 59 3.01 13.86 15.02
C TYR A 59 4.00 14.71 15.82
N VAL A 60 4.42 14.25 17.01
CA VAL A 60 5.44 14.93 17.83
C VAL A 60 6.74 15.11 17.06
N HIS A 61 7.19 14.06 16.37
CA HIS A 61 8.43 14.10 15.59
C HIS A 61 8.39 15.15 14.48
N VAL A 62 7.31 15.20 13.70
CA VAL A 62 7.10 16.20 12.64
C VAL A 62 7.13 17.61 13.22
N GLN A 63 6.43 17.85 14.33
CA GLN A 63 6.38 19.17 14.96
C GLN A 63 7.73 19.58 15.57
N VAL A 64 8.49 18.63 16.13
CA VAL A 64 9.88 18.87 16.58
C VAL A 64 10.75 19.30 15.41
N GLN A 65 10.71 18.58 14.29
CA GLN A 65 11.50 18.91 13.11
C GLN A 65 11.11 20.28 12.52
N ARG A 66 9.80 20.59 12.46
CA ARG A 66 9.30 21.90 12.06
C ARG A 66 9.85 23.01 12.97
N ALA A 67 9.78 22.83 14.28
CA ALA A 67 10.28 23.81 15.25
C ALA A 67 11.81 23.97 15.20
N GLN A 68 12.56 22.87 15.01
CA GLN A 68 14.01 22.91 14.82
C GLN A 68 14.39 23.66 13.53
N PHE A 69 13.64 23.46 12.45
CA PHE A 69 13.84 24.18 11.19
C PHE A 69 13.57 25.68 11.37
N MET A 70 12.49 26.07 12.05
CA MET A 70 12.21 27.47 12.40
C MET A 70 13.37 28.10 13.19
N LYS A 71 13.89 27.41 14.21
CA LYS A 71 15.05 27.86 14.98
C LYS A 71 16.29 28.08 14.09
N LYS A 72 16.57 27.16 13.14
CA LYS A 72 17.66 27.32 12.16
C LYS A 72 17.48 28.56 11.28
N GLN A 73 16.24 28.93 10.97
CA GLN A 73 15.91 30.16 10.24
C GLN A 73 15.85 31.42 11.13
N LYS A 74 16.27 31.33 12.40
CA LYS A 74 16.18 32.42 13.39
C LYS A 74 14.75 32.87 13.71
N VAL A 75 13.75 32.04 13.41
CA VAL A 75 12.35 32.26 13.81
C VAL A 75 12.12 31.51 15.12
N LYS A 76 11.60 32.22 16.14
CA LYS A 76 11.27 31.59 17.42
C LYS A 76 9.93 30.85 17.27
N PRO A 77 9.87 29.53 17.50
CA PRO A 77 8.61 28.79 17.42
C PRO A 77 7.67 29.21 18.56
N ASP A 78 6.43 29.56 18.21
CA ASP A 78 5.35 29.77 19.17
C ASP A 78 4.54 28.47 19.31
N PHE A 79 4.83 27.72 20.37
CA PHE A 79 4.15 26.45 20.65
C PHE A 79 2.67 26.63 21.01
N LYS A 80 2.25 27.82 21.46
CA LYS A 80 0.85 28.11 21.76
C LYS A 80 0.08 28.28 20.44
N GLU A 81 0.61 29.08 19.53
CA GLU A 81 0.03 29.25 18.18
C GLU A 81 -0.03 27.92 17.42
N MET A 82 1.03 27.10 17.50
CA MET A 82 1.01 25.75 16.91
C MET A 82 -0.09 24.86 17.51
N GLY A 83 -0.41 25.02 18.79
CA GLY A 83 -1.51 24.32 19.45
C GLY A 83 -2.88 24.79 19.01
N ASP A 84 -3.07 26.10 18.96
CA ASP A 84 -4.31 26.71 18.49
C ASP A 84 -4.57 26.34 17.02
N GLU A 85 -3.53 26.32 16.17
CA GLU A 85 -3.59 25.84 14.77
C GLU A 85 -4.01 24.37 14.70
N THR A 86 -3.45 23.52 15.56
CA THR A 86 -3.77 22.08 15.61
C THR A 86 -5.22 21.85 16.01
N ILE A 87 -5.67 22.53 17.07
CA ILE A 87 -7.05 22.43 17.57
C ILE A 87 -8.03 22.92 16.51
N TYR A 88 -7.70 24.03 15.84
CA TYR A 88 -8.52 24.57 14.75
C TYR A 88 -8.67 23.56 13.61
N ARG A 89 -7.57 22.95 13.17
CA ARG A 89 -7.61 21.92 12.12
C ARG A 89 -8.42 20.70 12.55
N TRP A 90 -8.15 20.14 13.73
CA TRP A 90 -8.85 18.94 14.22
C TRP A 90 -10.35 19.17 14.46
N SER A 91 -10.74 20.38 14.85
CA SER A 91 -12.16 20.72 15.03
C SER A 91 -12.90 21.10 13.74
N GLY A 92 -12.17 21.39 12.66
CA GLY A 92 -12.74 21.77 11.36
C GLY A 92 -12.74 20.64 10.32
N GLU A 93 -11.85 19.64 10.47
CA GLU A 93 -11.73 18.53 9.53
C GLU A 93 -12.88 17.52 9.74
N LYS A 94 -13.62 17.20 8.67
CA LYS A 94 -14.54 16.06 8.67
C LYS A 94 -13.79 14.82 8.20
N PRO A 95 -13.74 13.72 8.98
CA PRO A 95 -13.09 12.50 8.52
C PRO A 95 -13.76 12.04 7.21
N SER A 96 -12.97 11.65 6.21
CA SER A 96 -13.51 11.33 4.87
C SER A 96 -14.47 10.14 4.87
N ASN A 97 -14.41 9.26 5.87
CA ASN A 97 -15.13 7.97 5.91
C ASN A 97 -15.75 7.63 7.28
N ILE A 98 -15.73 8.54 8.27
CA ILE A 98 -16.29 8.31 9.60
C ILE A 98 -17.10 9.55 9.96
N GLU A 99 -18.42 9.46 9.84
CA GLU A 99 -19.32 10.48 10.36
C GLU A 99 -19.43 10.28 11.87
N ASP A 100 -19.05 11.30 12.63
CA ASP A 100 -19.20 11.30 14.09
C ASP A 100 -20.66 11.61 14.46
N GLU A 101 -21.56 10.70 14.10
CA GLU A 101 -23.01 10.82 14.30
C GLU A 101 -23.37 10.97 15.80
N ASP A 102 -22.58 10.35 16.67
CA ASP A 102 -22.81 10.32 18.12
C ASP A 102 -22.04 11.42 18.90
N GLY A 103 -21.24 12.25 18.22
CA GLY A 103 -20.40 13.25 18.87
C GLY A 103 -19.36 12.64 19.84
N MET A 104 -18.84 11.47 19.49
CA MET A 104 -17.81 10.74 20.23
C MET A 104 -16.54 11.59 20.41
N THR A 105 -16.26 12.49 19.47
CA THR A 105 -15.15 13.43 19.55
C THR A 105 -15.64 14.87 19.75
N ASN A 106 -14.90 15.64 20.55
CA ASN A 106 -15.27 17.01 20.84
C ASN A 106 -14.05 17.92 20.96
N LYS A 107 -14.28 19.23 20.86
CA LYS A 107 -13.21 20.24 20.95
C LYS A 107 -12.39 20.14 22.25
N ARG A 108 -12.99 19.72 23.36
CA ARG A 108 -12.28 19.55 24.64
C ARG A 108 -11.27 18.42 24.56
N LEU A 109 -11.65 17.27 24.00
CA LEU A 109 -10.76 16.14 23.76
C LEU A 109 -9.57 16.55 22.89
N TYR A 110 -9.83 17.23 21.77
CA TYR A 110 -8.78 17.76 20.89
C TYR A 110 -7.84 18.73 21.61
N THR A 111 -8.39 19.59 22.47
CA THR A 111 -7.59 20.57 23.24
C THR A 111 -6.61 19.87 24.18
N GLU A 112 -7.05 18.86 24.92
CA GLU A 112 -6.18 18.15 25.85
C GLU A 112 -5.11 17.32 25.11
N ILE A 113 -5.50 16.60 24.05
CA ILE A 113 -4.55 15.81 23.26
C ILE A 113 -3.51 16.73 22.60
N ALA A 114 -3.94 17.82 21.95
CA ALA A 114 -3.02 18.75 21.28
C ALA A 114 -2.05 19.39 22.28
N ARG A 115 -2.53 19.77 23.48
CA ARG A 115 -1.69 20.31 24.55
C ARG A 115 -0.63 19.30 25.00
N SER A 116 -1.01 18.07 25.32
CA SER A 116 -0.07 17.03 25.76
C SER A 116 0.97 16.70 24.68
N LEU A 117 0.57 16.64 23.41
CA LEU A 117 1.52 16.40 22.32
C LEU A 117 2.50 17.57 22.15
N LEU A 118 2.05 18.81 22.26
CA LEU A 118 2.93 19.98 22.11
C LEU A 118 3.86 20.20 23.30
N GLU A 119 3.46 19.79 24.50
CA GLU A 119 4.35 19.71 25.64
C GLU A 119 5.51 18.76 25.36
N ALA A 120 5.21 17.56 24.83
CA ALA A 120 6.25 16.62 24.40
C ALA A 120 7.12 17.21 23.27
N VAL A 121 6.57 17.98 22.33
CA VAL A 121 7.36 18.68 21.29
C VAL A 121 8.34 19.67 21.93
N LYS A 122 7.87 20.48 22.87
CA LYS A 122 8.68 21.49 23.55
C LYS A 122 9.85 20.87 24.30
N GLU A 123 9.66 19.71 24.92
CA GLU A 123 10.73 18.99 25.63
C GLU A 123 11.77 18.37 24.70
N ASN A 124 11.39 18.04 23.46
CA ASN A 124 12.26 17.33 22.51
C ASN A 124 12.89 18.24 21.46
N VAL A 125 12.45 19.50 21.33
CA VAL A 125 12.95 20.44 20.31
C VAL A 125 14.44 20.74 20.42
N ASP A 126 14.98 20.78 21.64
CA ASP A 126 16.38 21.14 21.90
C ASP A 126 17.34 19.93 21.82
N LYS A 127 16.80 18.72 21.62
CA LYS A 127 17.63 17.52 21.48
C LYS A 127 18.21 17.44 20.06
N PRO A 128 19.55 17.41 19.90
CA PRO A 128 20.16 17.17 18.61
C PRO A 128 19.85 15.75 18.13
N ASP A 129 19.63 15.58 16.82
CA ASP A 129 19.50 14.28 16.13
C ASP A 129 18.23 13.43 16.40
N LEU A 130 17.03 14.02 16.36
CA LEU A 130 15.81 13.21 16.09
C LEU A 130 15.76 12.79 14.61
N LYS A 131 16.64 11.87 14.22
CA LYS A 131 16.56 11.14 12.95
C LYS A 131 15.53 10.02 13.13
N HIS A 132 14.34 10.21 12.58
CA HIS A 132 13.34 9.16 12.48
C HIS A 132 12.85 9.09 11.06
N ASN A 133 12.68 7.85 10.58
CA ASN A 133 12.06 7.60 9.30
C ASN A 133 10.58 7.93 9.46
N LEU A 134 10.10 9.00 8.83
CA LEU A 134 8.67 9.27 8.73
C LEU A 134 8.06 8.14 7.91
N MET A 135 7.47 7.15 8.58
CA MET A 135 6.73 6.09 7.91
C MET A 135 5.29 6.55 7.83
N CYS A 136 4.78 6.86 6.63
CA CYS A 136 3.39 7.25 6.47
C CYS A 136 2.49 6.09 6.94
N PRO A 137 1.41 6.37 7.70
CA PRO A 137 0.48 5.32 8.09
C PRO A 137 -0.08 4.66 6.83
N GLN A 138 0.17 3.36 6.69
CA GLN A 138 -0.49 2.57 5.65
C GLN A 138 -1.95 2.39 6.06
N GLY A 139 -2.87 2.58 5.12
CA GLY A 139 -4.30 2.37 5.39
C GLY A 139 -4.57 0.93 5.82
N CYS A 140 -5.56 0.70 6.69
CA CYS A 140 -6.02 -0.66 7.03
C CYS A 140 -6.75 -1.35 5.85
N GLU A 141 -6.85 -0.70 4.69
CA GLU A 141 -7.39 -1.33 3.50
C GLU A 141 -6.42 -2.41 3.01
N HIS A 142 -6.78 -3.66 3.27
CA HIS A 142 -6.08 -4.82 2.74
C HIS A 142 -6.19 -4.76 1.21
N SER A 143 -5.18 -4.17 0.56
CA SER A 143 -5.06 -4.20 -0.90
C SER A 143 -4.89 -5.67 -1.29
N SER A 144 -5.99 -6.27 -1.74
CA SER A 144 -6.04 -7.66 -2.16
C SER A 144 -5.15 -7.83 -3.38
N ARG A 145 -3.86 -8.10 -3.13
CA ARG A 145 -2.88 -8.45 -4.16
C ARG A 145 -3.33 -9.68 -4.96
N HIS A 146 -4.27 -10.47 -4.45
CA HIS A 146 -4.89 -11.58 -5.17
C HIS A 146 -5.47 -11.17 -6.54
N TRP A 147 -6.12 -10.01 -6.65
CA TRP A 147 -6.62 -9.56 -7.95
C TRP A 147 -5.48 -9.26 -8.93
N MET A 148 -4.42 -8.61 -8.46
CA MET A 148 -3.21 -8.39 -9.27
C MET A 148 -2.57 -9.71 -9.72
N TRP A 149 -2.51 -10.71 -8.83
CA TRP A 149 -2.00 -12.04 -9.16
C TRP A 149 -2.87 -12.79 -10.18
N MET A 150 -4.20 -12.69 -10.06
CA MET A 150 -5.12 -13.26 -11.07
C MET A 150 -4.97 -12.57 -12.42
N PHE A 151 -4.77 -11.25 -12.44
CA PHE A 151 -4.52 -10.50 -13.67
C PHE A 151 -3.21 -10.93 -14.35
N ILE A 152 -2.13 -11.03 -13.58
CA ILE A 152 -0.82 -11.49 -14.08
C ILE A 152 -0.92 -12.93 -14.61
N GLY A 153 -1.58 -13.82 -13.88
CA GLY A 153 -1.81 -15.21 -14.33
C GLY A 153 -2.58 -15.27 -15.65
N SER A 154 -3.67 -14.49 -15.76
CA SER A 154 -4.47 -14.41 -16.99
C SER A 154 -3.68 -13.88 -18.19
N ALA A 155 -2.84 -12.86 -17.98
CA ALA A 155 -1.99 -12.30 -19.03
C ALA A 155 -0.98 -13.35 -19.55
N ILE A 156 -0.37 -14.12 -18.66
CA ILE A 156 0.59 -15.19 -19.05
C ILE A 156 -0.11 -16.27 -19.88
N VAL A 157 -1.27 -16.76 -19.43
CA VAL A 157 -2.03 -17.77 -20.18
C VAL A 157 -2.41 -17.26 -21.56
N THR A 158 -2.83 -16.00 -21.66
CA THR A 158 -3.19 -15.37 -22.94
C THR A 158 -1.98 -15.28 -23.89
N CYS A 159 -0.80 -14.93 -23.37
CA CYS A 159 0.44 -14.91 -24.17
C CYS A 159 0.84 -16.30 -24.66
N ILE A 160 0.63 -17.34 -23.86
CA ILE A 160 0.93 -18.73 -24.26
C ILE A 160 -0.03 -19.18 -25.37
N ILE A 161 -1.33 -18.95 -25.20
CA ILE A 161 -2.34 -19.35 -26.19
C ILE A 161 -2.12 -18.63 -27.52
N THR A 162 -1.86 -17.32 -27.49
CA THR A 162 -1.60 -16.54 -28.72
C THR A 162 -0.33 -17.02 -29.42
N SER A 163 0.75 -17.31 -28.69
CA SER A 163 1.98 -17.88 -29.24
C SER A 163 1.75 -19.26 -29.91
N LEU A 164 0.97 -20.14 -29.28
CA LEU A 164 0.61 -21.43 -29.83
C LEU A 164 -0.23 -21.30 -31.10
N LEU A 165 -1.25 -20.42 -31.09
CA LEU A 165 -2.08 -20.17 -32.26
C LEU A 165 -1.26 -19.67 -33.45
N VAL A 166 -0.38 -18.69 -33.24
CA VAL A 166 0.53 -18.18 -34.28
C VAL A 166 1.41 -19.31 -34.81
N THR A 167 1.94 -20.16 -33.94
CA THR A 167 2.77 -21.30 -34.34
C THR A 167 1.99 -22.28 -35.22
N VAL A 168 0.77 -22.63 -34.83
CA VAL A 168 -0.10 -23.53 -35.61
C VAL A 168 -0.45 -22.94 -36.97
N VAL A 169 -0.83 -21.66 -37.02
CA VAL A 169 -1.13 -20.97 -38.29
C VAL A 169 0.08 -20.96 -39.22
N CYS A 170 1.28 -20.65 -38.70
CA CYS A 170 2.52 -20.71 -39.46
C CYS A 170 2.85 -22.13 -39.97
N LEU A 171 2.52 -23.18 -39.20
CA LEU A 171 2.74 -24.56 -39.63
C LEU A 171 1.75 -25.00 -40.72
N LEU A 172 0.49 -24.55 -40.63
CA LEU A 172 -0.52 -24.82 -41.65
C LEU A 172 -0.18 -24.11 -42.97
N ASP A 173 0.20 -22.83 -42.94
CA ASP A 173 0.65 -22.09 -44.13
C ASP A 173 1.86 -22.77 -44.81
N ARG A 174 2.82 -23.26 -44.00
CA ARG A 174 3.97 -24.02 -44.52
C ARG A 174 3.59 -25.38 -45.10
N ARG A 175 2.50 -26.01 -44.66
CA ARG A 175 2.01 -27.27 -45.25
C ARG A 175 1.30 -27.00 -46.57
N ASP A 176 0.47 -25.98 -46.61
CA ASP A 176 -0.30 -25.62 -47.81
C ASP A 176 0.64 -25.28 -48.98
N LYS A 177 1.66 -24.44 -48.72
CA LYS A 177 2.72 -24.14 -49.69
C LYS A 177 3.50 -25.38 -50.17
N ARG A 178 3.66 -26.41 -49.32
CA ARG A 178 4.33 -27.66 -49.73
C ARG A 178 3.44 -28.51 -50.62
N MET A 179 2.13 -28.54 -50.35
CA MET A 179 1.18 -29.30 -51.16
C MET A 179 1.07 -28.69 -52.57
N SER A 180 0.99 -27.36 -52.70
CA SER A 180 0.93 -26.70 -54.00
C SER A 180 2.18 -26.97 -54.86
N MET A 181 3.38 -26.92 -54.27
CA MET A 181 4.62 -27.24 -54.99
C MET A 181 4.70 -28.71 -55.44
N LEU A 182 4.10 -29.65 -54.68
CA LEU A 182 4.06 -31.06 -55.05
C LEU A 182 3.10 -31.33 -56.21
N GLU A 183 1.99 -30.61 -56.29
CA GLU A 183 1.05 -30.69 -57.41
C GLU A 183 1.69 -30.16 -58.71
N GLU A 184 2.33 -28.98 -58.67
CA GLU A 184 3.04 -28.43 -59.82
C GLU A 184 4.16 -29.37 -60.32
N ALA A 185 4.91 -30.00 -59.39
CA ALA A 185 5.95 -30.96 -59.75
C ALA A 185 5.39 -32.22 -60.42
N LYS A 186 4.22 -32.69 -59.99
CA LYS A 186 3.55 -33.87 -60.57
C LYS A 186 3.04 -33.60 -61.99
N ASP A 187 2.51 -32.41 -62.24
CA ASP A 187 2.07 -32.00 -63.57
C ASP A 187 3.22 -31.86 -64.56
N MET A 188 4.40 -31.43 -64.10
CA MET A 188 5.61 -31.39 -64.94
C MET A 188 6.15 -32.77 -65.32
N ILE A 189 5.93 -33.80 -64.50
CA ILE A 189 6.38 -35.18 -64.78
C ILE A 189 5.43 -35.88 -65.77
N ASN A 190 4.14 -35.55 -65.75
CA ASN A 190 3.11 -36.19 -66.59
C ASN A 190 2.99 -35.58 -67.99
N LYS A 191 3.79 -34.57 -68.34
CA LYS A 191 3.78 -33.86 -69.61
C LYS A 191 5.01 -34.21 -70.46
#